data_AF-A0A7V6MVH3-F1
#
_entry.id   AF-A0A7V6MVH3-F1
#
_cell.length_a   1.000
_cell.length_b   1.000
_cell.length_c   1.000
_cell.angle_alpha   90.00
_cell.angle_beta   90.00
_cell.angle_gamma   90.00
#
_symmetry.space_group_name_H-M   'P 1'
#
loop_
_entity.id
_entity.type
_entity.pdbx_description
1 polymer ?
#
loop_
_entity_poly.entity_id
_entity_poly.type
_entity_poly.pdbx_seq_one_letter_code
_entity_poly.pdbx_strand_id
1 'polypeptide(L)'
;MRQFDAFLKNVNKLCQYIASFFLLGSFFIMILQVFTRYFFNFSFPWSEELARFLIIYCVFLTSVSIYRNSEHPKVEILYDILPKRTRYYLNYFFYLIMSAFLI
;
A
#
# COMPACT_ATOMS: atom_id res chain seq x y z
N MET A 1 -22.65 19.11 10.36
CA MET A 1 -21.92 17.93 9.82
C MET A 1 -20.68 18.31 8.98
N ARG A 2 -20.69 19.35 8.14
CA ARG A 2 -19.53 19.78 7.30
C ARG A 2 -18.18 20.05 8.02
N GLN A 3 -18.20 20.56 9.26
CA GLN A 3 -16.99 20.88 10.03
C GLN A 3 -16.21 19.60 10.42
N PHE A 4 -16.93 18.52 10.76
CA PHE A 4 -16.35 17.24 11.15
C PHE A 4 -15.68 16.54 9.95
N ASP A 5 -16.31 16.62 8.77
CA ASP A 5 -15.75 16.07 7.54
C ASP A 5 -14.46 16.77 7.10
N ALA A 6 -14.36 18.07 7.32
CA ALA A 6 -13.16 18.85 7.04
C ALA A 6 -12.00 18.47 7.99
N PHE A 7 -12.30 18.29 9.28
CA PHE A 7 -11.34 17.80 10.26
C PHE A 7 -10.80 16.41 9.87
N LEU A 8 -11.70 15.47 9.54
CA LEU A 8 -11.31 14.13 9.10
C LEU A 8 -10.48 14.16 7.80
N LYS A 9 -10.72 15.09 6.87
CA LYS A 9 -9.89 15.25 5.67
C LYS A 9 -8.46 15.67 6.00
N ASN A 10 -8.29 16.60 6.94
CA ASN A 10 -6.96 17.06 7.34
C ASN A 10 -6.19 15.96 8.09
N VAL A 11 -6.87 15.22 8.98
CA VAL A 11 -6.27 14.07 9.67
C VAL A 11 -5.83 13.00 8.67
N ASN A 12 -6.65 12.64 7.69
CA ASN A 12 -6.25 11.67 6.66
C ASN A 12 -5.05 12.15 5.83
N LYS A 13 -5.03 13.42 5.41
CA LYS A 13 -3.87 13.98 4.69
C LYS A 13 -2.60 13.90 5.52
N LEU A 14 -2.68 14.21 6.82
CA LEU A 14 -1.54 14.10 7.72
C LEU A 14 -1.07 12.65 7.83
N CYS A 15 -1.98 11.69 8.03
CA CYS A 15 -1.66 10.27 8.04
C CYS A 15 -0.98 9.81 6.74
N GLN A 16 -1.45 10.28 5.57
CA GLN A 16 -0.84 9.99 4.27
C GLN A 16 0.58 10.55 4.12
N TYR A 17 0.83 11.77 4.62
CA TYR A 17 2.17 12.35 4.62
C TYR A 17 3.12 11.55 5.52
N ILE A 18 2.67 11.16 6.71
CA ILE A 18 3.47 10.36 7.64
C ILE A 18 3.74 8.96 7.06
N ALA A 19 2.73 8.33 6.44
CA ALA A 19 2.91 7.04 5.78
C ALA A 19 3.93 7.11 4.64
N SER A 20 3.84 8.14 3.79
CA SER A 20 4.80 8.38 2.71
C SER A 20 6.23 8.57 3.25
N PHE A 21 6.38 9.27 4.37
CA PHE A 21 7.68 9.44 5.02
C PHE A 21 8.27 8.11 5.50
N PHE A 22 7.46 7.25 6.15
CA PHE A 22 7.91 5.92 6.58
C PHE A 22 8.25 5.00 5.39
N LEU A 23 7.47 5.07 4.32
CA LEU A 23 7.75 4.33 3.09
C LEU A 23 9.13 4.73 2.51
N LEU A 24 9.37 6.04 2.34
CA LEU A 24 10.64 6.55 1.85
C LEU A 24 11.79 6.18 2.79
N GLY A 25 11.60 6.30 4.11
CA GLY A 25 12.58 5.86 5.10
C GLY A 25 12.96 4.39 4.93
N SER A 26 11.98 3.50 4.81
CA SER A 26 12.22 2.06 4.61
C SER A 26 12.97 1.78 3.31
N PHE A 27 12.67 2.51 2.24
CA PHE A 27 13.33 2.39 0.94
C PHE A 27 14.81 2.78 1.03
N PHE A 28 15.13 3.93 1.66
CA PHE A 28 16.52 4.35 1.86
C PHE A 28 17.30 3.38 2.75
N ILE A 29 16.68 2.83 3.79
CA ILE A 29 17.32 1.84 4.66
C ILE A 29 17.63 0.56 3.88
N MET A 30 16.70 0.08 3.06
CA MET A 30 16.95 -1.11 2.23
C MET A 30 18.05 -0.87 1.19
N ILE A 31 18.08 0.31 0.58
CA ILE A 31 19.17 0.71 -0.31
C ILE A 31 20.49 0.68 0.45
N LEU A 32 20.56 1.33 1.62
CA LEU A 32 21.76 1.37 2.44
C LEU A 32 22.21 -0.04 2.83
N GLN A 33 21.29 -0.91 3.25
CA GLN A 33 21.56 -2.30 3.58
C GLN A 33 22.17 -3.07 2.40
N VAL A 34 21.65 -2.86 1.19
CA VAL A 34 22.19 -3.42 -0.06
C VAL A 34 23.61 -2.90 -0.30
N PHE A 35 23.82 -1.58 -0.25
CA PHE A 35 25.14 -0.98 -0.41
C PHE A 35 26.16 -1.51 0.62
N THR A 36 25.82 -1.54 1.91
CA THR A 36 26.73 -2.05 2.94
C THR A 36 27.04 -3.53 2.73
N ARG A 37 26.05 -4.34 2.31
CA ARG A 37 26.26 -5.76 2.04
C ARG A 37 27.23 -5.99 0.87
N TYR A 38 27.12 -5.22 -0.21
CA TYR A 38 27.97 -5.41 -1.39
C TYR A 38 29.35 -4.75 -1.28
N PHE A 39 29.45 -3.58 -0.63
CA PHE A 39 30.73 -2.85 -0.51
C PHE A 39 31.53 -3.21 0.74
N PHE A 40 30.84 -3.43 1.87
CA PHE A 40 31.48 -3.68 3.17
C PHE A 40 31.42 -5.14 3.61
N ASN A 41 30.75 -6.04 2.86
CA ASN A 41 30.50 -7.46 3.21
C ASN A 41 29.90 -7.66 4.62
N PHE A 42 29.36 -6.60 5.22
CA PHE A 42 28.73 -6.60 6.54
C PHE A 42 27.30 -6.08 6.37
N SER A 43 26.33 -6.74 7.01
CA SER A 43 24.94 -6.28 6.99
C SER A 43 24.51 -6.04 8.43
N PHE A 44 23.96 -4.87 8.69
CA PHE A 44 23.41 -4.54 9.99
C PHE A 44 22.10 -5.34 10.20
N PRO A 45 22.04 -6.28 11.15
CA PRO A 45 20.84 -7.09 11.35
C PRO A 45 19.62 -6.26 11.76
N TRP A 46 19.85 -5.14 12.47
CA TRP A 46 18.79 -4.23 12.88
C TRP A 46 18.15 -3.47 11.71
N SER A 47 18.84 -3.29 10.58
CA SER A 47 18.31 -2.54 9.44
C SER A 47 17.14 -3.27 8.77
N GLU A 48 17.17 -4.60 8.75
CA GLU A 48 16.07 -5.39 8.21
C GLU A 48 14.81 -5.31 9.10
N GLU A 49 15.00 -5.44 10.41
CA GLU A 49 13.91 -5.30 11.37
C GLU A 49 13.29 -3.90 11.32
N LEU A 50 14.12 -2.86 11.28
CA LEU A 50 13.68 -1.48 11.26
C LEU A 50 12.93 -1.14 9.95
N ALA A 51 13.41 -1.62 8.80
CA ALA A 51 12.68 -1.48 7.53
C ALA A 51 11.32 -2.19 7.58
N ARG A 52 11.24 -3.39 8.17
CA ARG A 52 9.98 -4.13 8.34
C ARG A 52 9.00 -3.37 9.24
N PHE A 53 9.47 -2.84 10.36
CA PHE A 53 8.62 -2.04 11.25
C PHE A 53 8.09 -0.78 10.55
N LEU A 54 8.93 -0.05 9.80
CA LEU A 54 8.50 1.13 9.03
C LEU A 54 7.39 0.81 8.02
N ILE A 55 7.50 -0.32 7.31
CA ILE A 55 6.47 -0.77 6.37
C ILE A 55 5.18 -1.11 7.11
N ILE A 56 5.25 -1.79 8.27
CA ILE A 56 4.07 -2.10 9.09
C ILE A 56 3.35 -0.81 9.49
N TYR A 57 4.07 0.18 10.04
CA TYR A 57 3.48 1.47 10.41
C TYR A 57 2.90 2.22 9.20
N CYS A 58 3.56 2.16 8.05
CA CYS A 58 3.05 2.74 6.80
C CYS A 58 1.71 2.09 6.39
N VAL A 59 1.61 0.75 6.42
CA VAL A 59 0.38 0.04 6.04
C VAL A 59 -0.76 0.36 7.00
N PHE A 60 -0.49 0.38 8.31
CA PHE A 60 -1.48 0.77 9.31
C PHE A 60 -2.02 2.19 9.05
N LEU A 61 -1.15 3.18 8.82
CA LEU A 61 -1.56 4.56 8.56
C LEU A 61 -2.33 4.71 7.24
N THR A 62 -1.92 3.99 6.18
CA THR A 62 -2.59 4.03 4.89
C THR A 62 -3.94 3.32 4.90
N SER A 63 -4.12 2.27 5.72
CA SER A 63 -5.37 1.51 5.82
C SER A 63 -6.58 2.39 6.18
N VAL A 64 -6.39 3.38 7.06
CA VAL A 64 -7.41 4.34 7.48
C VAL A 64 -7.88 5.21 6.32
N SER A 65 -6.98 5.53 5.39
CA SER A 65 -7.32 6.30 4.19
C SER A 65 -8.06 5.47 3.14
N ILE A 66 -7.67 4.20 2.97
CA ILE A 66 -8.28 3.28 1.99
C ILE A 66 -9.73 2.97 2.39
N TYR A 67 -9.97 2.71 3.67
CA TYR A 67 -11.31 2.40 4.16
C TYR A 67 -12.32 3.51 3.86
N ARG A 68 -11.89 4.78 3.89
CA ARG A 68 -12.77 5.92 3.65
C ARG A 68 -13.13 6.14 2.19
N ASN A 69 -12.28 5.69 1.27
CA ASN A 69 -12.59 5.77 -0.16
C ASN A 69 -13.48 4.64 -0.64
N SER A 70 -13.72 3.58 0.16
CA SER A 70 -14.51 2.39 -0.25
C SER A 70 -14.07 1.80 -1.60
N GLU A 71 -12.92 2.21 -2.10
CA GLU A 71 -12.24 1.63 -3.23
C GLU A 71 -11.52 0.46 -2.61
N HIS A 72 -12.07 -0.72 -2.80
CA HIS A 72 -11.23 -1.89 -2.72
C HIS A 72 -9.92 -1.57 -3.45
N PRO A 73 -8.74 -1.78 -2.85
CA PRO A 73 -7.46 -1.62 -3.55
C PRO A 73 -7.37 -2.75 -4.59
N LYS A 74 -8.15 -2.63 -5.66
CA LYS A 74 -8.50 -3.71 -6.56
C LYS A 74 -8.42 -3.16 -7.96
N VAL A 75 -7.23 -3.25 -8.54
CA VAL A 75 -7.09 -3.56 -9.98
C VAL A 75 -7.70 -2.53 -10.95
N GLU A 76 -8.31 -1.43 -10.51
CA GLU A 76 -9.00 -0.48 -11.40
C GLU A 76 -8.03 0.18 -12.38
N ILE A 77 -6.80 0.47 -11.97
CA ILE A 77 -5.76 0.99 -12.88
C ILE A 77 -5.52 0.01 -14.04
N LEU A 78 -5.40 -1.30 -13.74
CA LEU A 78 -5.26 -2.31 -14.79
C LEU A 78 -6.57 -2.44 -15.59
N TYR A 79 -7.71 -2.41 -14.91
CA TYR A 79 -9.04 -2.57 -15.49
C TYR A 79 -9.48 -1.41 -16.41
N ASP A 80 -8.97 -0.20 -16.16
CA ASP A 80 -9.25 1.02 -16.94
C ASP A 80 -8.29 1.20 -18.11
N ILE A 81 -7.08 0.61 -18.04
CA ILE A 81 -6.15 0.56 -19.17
C ILE A 81 -6.56 -0.55 -20.17
N LEU A 82 -7.32 -1.56 -19.74
CA LEU A 82 -7.69 -2.70 -20.59
C LEU A 82 -8.90 -2.43 -21.49
N PRO A 83 -8.88 -2.88 -22.77
CA PRO A 83 -9.99 -2.74 -23.69
C PRO A 83 -11.23 -3.52 -23.22
N LYS A 84 -12.42 -3.00 -23.56
CA LYS A 84 -13.74 -3.48 -23.09
C LYS A 84 -13.97 -5.01 -23.21
N ARG A 85 -13.34 -5.67 -24.19
CA ARG A 85 -13.47 -7.13 -24.39
C ARG A 85 -12.75 -7.93 -23.30
N THR A 86 -11.55 -7.52 -22.91
CA THR A 86 -10.75 -8.22 -21.88
C THR A 86 -11.33 -7.99 -20.49
N ARG A 87 -11.94 -6.81 -20.27
CA ARG A 87 -12.71 -6.45 -19.08
C ARG A 87 -13.84 -7.45 -18.79
N TYR A 88 -14.58 -7.87 -19.82
CA TYR A 88 -15.67 -8.83 -19.70
C TYR A 88 -15.19 -10.22 -19.22
N TYR A 89 -14.11 -10.75 -19.81
CA TYR A 89 -13.53 -12.04 -19.41
C TYR A 89 -12.96 -12.01 -17.99
N LEU A 90 -12.28 -10.92 -17.60
CA LEU A 90 -11.77 -10.73 -16.25
C LEU A 90 -12.89 -10.69 -15.21
N ASN A 91 -13.98 -9.97 -15.47
CA ASN A 91 -15.13 -9.94 -14.56
C ASN A 91 -15.73 -11.33 -14.39
N TYR A 92 -15.92 -12.07 -15.48
CA TYR A 92 -16.46 -13.43 -15.42
C TYR A 92 -15.57 -14.36 -14.57
N PHE A 93 -14.25 -14.26 -14.75
CA PHE A 93 -13.26 -15.00 -13.96
C PHE A 93 -13.30 -14.63 -12.47
N PHE A 94 -13.42 -13.33 -12.13
CA PHE A 94 -13.54 -12.87 -10.75
C PHE A 94 -14.82 -13.39 -10.07
N TYR A 95 -15.96 -13.36 -10.76
CA TYR A 95 -17.22 -13.89 -10.22
C TYR A 95 -17.14 -15.40 -9.97
N LEU A 96 -16.44 -16.14 -10.83
CA LEU A 96 -16.26 -17.59 -10.68
C LEU A 96 -15.34 -17.94 -9.49
N ILE A 97 -14.27 -17.16 -9.28
CA ILE A 97 -13.42 -17.31 -8.09
C ILE A 97 -14.19 -16.99 -6.82
N MET A 98 -14.98 -15.91 -6.81
CA MET A 98 -15.76 -15.51 -5.64
C MET A 98 -16.84 -16.53 -5.28
N SER A 99 -17.54 -17.12 -6.27
CA SER A 99 -18.52 -18.18 -6.00
C SER A 99 -17.86 -19.46 -5.50
N ALA A 100 -16.67 -19.80 -6.01
CA ALA A 100 -15.92 -20.97 -5.57
C ALA A 100 -15.34 -20.81 -4.15
N PHE A 101 -14.95 -19.59 -3.75
CA PHE A 101 -14.43 -19.32 -2.40
C PHE A 101 -15.54 -19.20 -1.34
N LEU A 102 -16.78 -18.95 -1.77
CA LEU A 102 -17.96 -18.82 -0.92
C LEU A 102 -18.70 -20.16 -0.73
N ILE A 103 -18.29 -21.22 -1.44
CA ILE A 103 -18.69 -22.63 -1.23
C ILE A 103 -17.70 -23.30 -0.29
#